data_AF-A0A967UGC7-F1
#
_entry.id   AF-A0A967UGC7-F1
#
_cell.length_a   1.000
_cell.length_b   1.000
_cell.length_c   1.000
_cell.angle_alpha   90.00
_cell.angle_beta   90.00
_cell.angle_gamma   90.00
#
_symmetry.space_group_name_H-M   'P 1'
#
loop_
_entity.id
_entity.type
_entity.pdbx_description
1 polymer ?
#
loop_
_entity_poly.entity_id
_entity_poly.type
_entity_poly.pdbx_seq_one_letter_code
_entity_poly.pdbx_strand_id
1 'polypeptide(L)' 'MAKKIRIGALASGGGTNLQAIIDRCADGSVDAELALLVCNNPGAGALERARAAGIPTLVI' A
#
# COMPACT_ATOMS: atom_id res chain seq x y z
N MET A 1 -16.59 14.87 -9.52
CA MET A 1 -16.21 13.91 -8.47
C MET A 1 -15.10 14.56 -7.63
N ALA A 2 -15.13 14.38 -6.31
CA ALA A 2 -14.00 14.80 -5.46
C ALA A 2 -12.78 13.92 -5.77
N LYS A 3 -11.58 14.49 -5.67
CA LYS A 3 -10.33 13.77 -5.92
C LYS A 3 -10.03 12.86 -4.73
N LYS A 4 -9.84 11.56 -4.96
CA LYS A 4 -9.44 10.58 -3.92
C LYS A 4 -8.15 11.01 -3.22
N ILE A 5 -8.08 10.77 -1.92
CA ILE A 5 -6.84 10.96 -1.15
C ILE A 5 -5.80 9.96 -1.67
N ARG A 6 -4.57 10.42 -1.91
CA ARG A 6 -3.46 9.58 -2.36
C ARG A 6 -2.56 9.25 -1.18
N ILE A 7 -2.45 7.98 -0.84
CA ILE A 7 -1.69 7.50 0.30
C ILE A 7 -0.32 6.99 -0.16
N GLY A 8 0.74 7.47 0.52
CA GLY A 8 2.05 6.85 0.51
C GLY A 8 2.26 6.06 1.79
N ALA A 9 2.60 4.78 1.70
CA ALA A 9 2.83 3.92 2.85
C ALA A 9 4.33 3.64 3.02
N LEU A 10 4.79 3.59 4.27
CA LEU A 10 6.12 3.12 4.64
C LEU A 10 5.96 1.81 5.43
N ALA A 11 6.65 0.75 5.03
CA ALA A 11 6.65 -0.51 5.78
C ALA A 11 7.98 -1.25 5.65
N SER A 12 8.38 -1.99 6.69
CA SER A 12 9.64 -2.74 6.75
C SER A 12 9.47 -4.24 7.07
N GLY A 13 8.24 -4.66 7.40
CA GLY A 13 7.90 -6.02 7.86
C GLY A 13 6.80 -6.70 7.03
N GLY A 14 5.99 -7.55 7.65
CA GLY A 14 5.01 -8.41 6.97
C GLY A 14 3.82 -7.70 6.30
N GLY A 15 3.59 -6.42 6.59
CA GLY A 15 2.60 -5.59 5.86
C GLY A 15 1.13 -5.90 6.14
N THR A 16 0.75 -6.40 7.31
CA THR A 16 -0.68 -6.67 7.64
C THR A 16 -1.53 -5.40 7.66
N ASN A 17 -1.03 -4.29 8.22
CA ASN A 17 -1.71 -2.99 8.18
C ASN A 17 -1.79 -2.45 6.74
N LEU A 18 -0.75 -2.65 5.94
CA LEU A 18 -0.76 -2.31 4.52
C LEU A 18 -1.89 -3.06 3.81
N GLN A 19 -2.04 -4.37 4.06
CA GLN A 19 -3.14 -5.17 3.51
C GLN A 19 -4.50 -4.60 3.88
N ALA A 20 -4.72 -4.29 5.17
CA ALA A 20 -5.99 -3.72 5.61
C ALA A 20 -6.30 -2.40 4.88
N ILE A 21 -5.31 -1.52 4.68
CA ILE A 21 -5.52 -0.27 3.94
C ILE A 21 -5.85 -0.55 2.46
N ILE A 22 -5.13 -1.49 1.82
CA ILE A 22 -5.40 -1.91 0.44
C ILE A 22 -6.85 -2.38 0.31
N ASP A 23 -7.28 -3.28 1.20
CA ASP A 23 -8.61 -3.89 1.16
C ASP A 23 -9.70 -2.82 1.32
N ARG A 24 -9.52 -1.87 2.25
CA ARG A 24 -10.47 -0.78 2.51
C ARG A 24 -10.51 0.28 1.39
N CYS A 25 -9.40 0.50 0.70
CA CYS A 25 -9.39 1.35 -0.50
C CYS A 25 -10.08 0.65 -1.68
N ALA A 26 -9.89 -0.67 -1.81
CA ALA A 26 -10.46 -1.47 -2.88
C ALA A 26 -11.98 -1.69 -2.73
N ASP A 27 -12.46 -1.92 -1.51
CA ASP A 27 -13.89 -2.06 -1.21
C ASP A 27 -14.64 -0.72 -1.12
N GLY A 28 -13.91 0.40 -1.17
CA GLY A 28 -14.46 1.76 -1.19
C GLY A 28 -14.93 2.26 0.18
N SER A 29 -14.70 1.53 1.27
CA SER A 29 -15.01 2.03 2.61
C SER A 29 -14.07 3.17 3.05
N VAL A 30 -12.92 3.30 2.40
CA VAL A 30 -12.01 4.44 2.52
C VAL A 30 -11.89 5.08 1.15
N ASP A 31 -12.28 6.37 1.05
CA ASP A 31 -12.22 7.13 -0.20
C ASP A 31 -10.79 7.61 -0.51
N ALA A 32 -9.90 6.65 -0.70
CA ALA A 32 -8.49 6.85 -0.99
C ALA A 32 -7.97 5.82 -1.99
N GLU A 33 -6.76 6.06 -2.47
CA GLU A 33 -5.96 5.10 -3.23
C GLU A 33 -4.56 4.98 -2.63
N LEU A 34 -4.01 3.77 -2.59
CA LEU A 34 -2.61 3.57 -2.24
C LEU A 34 -1.74 3.82 -3.48
N ALA A 35 -0.99 4.91 -3.49
CA ALA A 35 -0.23 5.36 -4.65
C ALA A 35 1.21 4.85 -4.66
N LEU A 36 1.80 4.56 -3.50
CA LEU A 36 3.19 4.12 -3.36
C LEU A 36 3.41 3.39 -2.04
N LEU A 37 4.18 2.30 -2.08
CA LEU A 37 4.85 1.73 -0.91
C LEU A 37 6.35 2.06 -0.96
N VAL A 38 6.89 2.61 0.12
CA VAL A 38 8.33 2.74 0.34
C VAL A 38 8.76 1.74 1.41
N CYS A 39 9.83 1.00 1.14
CA CYS A 39 10.30 -0.06 2.02
C CYS A 39 11.82 0.00 2.15
N ASN A 40 12.34 -0.12 3.37
CA ASN A 40 13.79 -0.17 3.63
C ASN A 40 14.32 -1.59 3.81
N ASN A 41 13.50 -2.61 3.53
CA ASN A 41 13.85 -4.02 3.69
C ASN A 41 13.41 -4.81 2.45
N PRO A 42 14.33 -5.26 1.58
CA PRO A 42 13.97 -5.98 0.35
C PRO A 42 13.28 -7.33 0.61
N GLY A 43 13.40 -7.90 1.82
CA GLY A 43 12.72 -9.13 2.22
C GLY A 43 11.36 -8.92 2.88
N ALA A 44 10.83 -7.69 2.93
CA ALA A 44 9.57 -7.40 3.60
C ALA A 44 8.36 -7.99 2.86
N GLY A 45 7.52 -8.77 3.56
CA GLY A 45 6.26 -9.28 3.01
C GLY A 45 5.28 -8.20 2.55
N ALA A 46 5.45 -6.96 3.01
CA ALA A 46 4.73 -5.79 2.49
C ALA A 46 4.94 -5.58 0.98
N LEU A 47 6.12 -5.89 0.43
CA LEU A 47 6.42 -5.73 -1.00
C LEU A 47 5.57 -6.67 -1.85
N GLU A 48 5.44 -7.94 -1.44
CA GLU A 48 4.60 -8.91 -2.14
C GLU A 48 3.13 -8.49 -2.13
N ARG A 49 2.64 -7.96 -1.01
CA ARG A 49 1.26 -7.44 -0.91
C ARG A 49 1.02 -6.25 -1.83
N ALA A 50 1.94 -5.29 -1.87
CA ALA A 50 1.83 -4.15 -2.76
C ALA A 50 1.88 -4.56 -4.24
N ARG A 51 2.80 -5.46 -4.62
CA ARG A 51 2.89 -5.99 -5.99
C ARG A 51 1.62 -6.73 -6.40
N ALA A 52 1.07 -7.57 -5.53
CA ALA A 52 -0.16 -8.30 -5.79
C ALA A 52 -1.37 -7.37 -6.00
N ALA A 53 -1.39 -6.22 -5.34
CA ALA A 53 -2.41 -5.19 -5.50
C ALA A 53 -2.12 -4.18 -6.62
N GLY A 54 -1.05 -4.36 -7.39
CA GLY A 54 -0.67 -3.46 -8.50
C GLY A 54 -0.15 -2.09 -8.04
N ILE A 55 0.32 -1.98 -6.80
CA ILE A 55 0.78 -0.73 -6.21
C ILE A 55 2.28 -0.56 -6.49
N PRO A 56 2.73 0.61 -6.98
CA PRO A 56 4.14 0.91 -7.15
C PRO A 56 4.93 0.77 -5.84
N THR A 57 6.14 0.22 -5.92
CA THR A 57 7.04 0.05 -4.77
C THR A 57 8.39 0.71 -5.02
N LEU A 58 8.91 1.40 -4.01
CA LEU A 58 10.28 1.88 -3.94
C LEU A 58 11.01 1.18 -2.78
N VAL A 59 12.13 0.54 -3.06
CA VAL A 59 13.03 -0.01 -2.04
C VAL A 59 14.20 0.95 -1.84
N ILE A 60 14.50 1.31 -0.59
CA ILE A 60 15.57 2.23 -0.19
C ILE A 60 16.57 1.58 0.76
#